data_AF-A0A9P6HLH3-F1
#
_entry.id   AF-A0A9P6HLH3-F1
#
_cell.length_a   1.000
_cell.length_b   1.000
_cell.length_c   1.000
_cell.angle_alpha   90.00
_cell.angle_beta   90.00
_cell.angle_gamma   90.00
#
_symmetry.space_group_name_H-M   'P 1'
#
loop_
_entity.id
_entity.type
_entity.pdbx_description
1 polymer ?
#
loop_
_entity_poly.entity_id
_entity_poly.type
_entity_poly.pdbx_seq_one_letter_code
_entity_poly.pdbx_strand_id
1 'polypeptide(L)'
;SPSPFATLLRRSKFASYDPKIGQVYTTFGGDAHRGNYGVKRPLALRTREPFITIASVDSLQQQTEWSHAEREARWIRKVAEVSSSPEVADGSDLWKKLGPNAKSQWKVNSDFALGTADPASEVEKASQDHIQAGIPNIDAMSPKQFQRYLESLRALRPAFHKFVEAERARTSKVQSSNLLEQSRYPTEIHKIFLSNHSAQRVNDPDSKILEQDAHPNGALTYTHLTKLEHYFWRQPLPGRVVGKMKTLTASFAGFNTRLPPSQSEGLQPIDWRSLVERGVDTGKGISKFRVSLMEVSTPPRVVGHKPDGISNMDVRMHVSSHGRLDMVRANPHLPWTRDYVSQ
;
A
#
# COMPACT_ATOMS: atom_id res chain seq x y z
N SER A 1 2.64 -39.96 5.96
CA SER A 1 3.75 -39.00 5.81
C SER A 1 3.94 -38.69 4.33
N PRO A 2 4.10 -37.42 3.93
CA PRO A 2 4.34 -37.06 2.53
C PRO A 2 5.68 -37.62 2.04
N SER A 3 5.80 -37.90 0.74
CA SER A 3 7.06 -38.39 0.16
C SER A 3 8.16 -37.31 0.23
N PRO A 4 9.46 -37.69 0.24
CA PRO A 4 10.56 -36.74 0.20
C PRO A 4 10.48 -35.80 -1.00
N PHE A 5 10.09 -36.33 -2.17
CA PHE A 5 9.87 -35.53 -3.38
C PHE A 5 8.77 -34.49 -3.20
N ALA A 6 7.62 -34.86 -2.63
CA ALA A 6 6.53 -33.92 -2.38
C ALA A 6 6.96 -32.78 -1.43
N THR A 7 7.82 -33.10 -0.46
CA THR A 7 8.39 -32.11 0.46
C THR A 7 9.34 -31.14 -0.24
N LEU A 8 10.19 -31.64 -1.15
CA LEU A 8 11.07 -30.81 -1.96
C LEU A 8 10.29 -29.94 -2.95
N LEU A 9 9.29 -30.51 -3.62
CA LEU A 9 8.43 -29.78 -4.56
C LEU A 9 7.71 -28.64 -3.85
N ARG A 10 7.11 -28.91 -2.67
CA ARG A 10 6.42 -27.89 -1.86
C ARG A 10 7.33 -26.73 -1.43
N ARG A 11 8.63 -26.99 -1.27
CA ARG A 11 9.64 -25.98 -0.88
C ARG A 11 10.35 -25.34 -2.08
N SER A 12 10.09 -25.81 -3.30
CA SER A 12 10.73 -25.29 -4.50
C SER A 12 10.24 -23.88 -4.82
N LYS A 13 11.11 -23.07 -5.45
CA LYS A 13 10.73 -21.74 -5.96
C LYS A 13 9.66 -21.80 -7.05
N PHE A 14 9.53 -22.95 -7.73
CA PHE A 14 8.47 -23.15 -8.71
C PHE A 14 7.11 -23.34 -8.02
N ALA A 15 7.04 -23.90 -6.82
CA ALA A 15 5.76 -24.08 -6.12
C ALA A 15 5.14 -22.76 -5.60
N SER A 16 5.91 -21.67 -5.52
CA SER A 16 5.37 -20.34 -5.24
C SER A 16 4.74 -19.67 -6.47
N TYR A 17 4.91 -20.23 -7.67
CA TYR A 17 4.27 -19.72 -8.87
C TYR A 17 2.76 -19.96 -8.81
N ASP A 18 2.00 -18.87 -8.90
CA ASP A 18 0.56 -18.89 -9.12
C ASP A 18 0.23 -17.93 -10.28
N PRO A 19 -0.41 -18.39 -11.37
CA PRO A 19 -0.78 -17.53 -12.50
C PRO A 19 -1.75 -16.41 -12.13
N LYS A 20 -2.44 -16.53 -10.98
CA LYS A 20 -3.35 -15.47 -10.48
C LYS A 20 -2.61 -14.34 -9.79
N ILE A 21 -1.31 -14.50 -9.52
CA ILE A 21 -0.48 -13.49 -8.87
C ILE A 21 0.41 -12.85 -9.94
N GLY A 22 0.33 -11.53 -10.08
CA GLY A 22 1.18 -10.73 -10.97
C GLY A 22 2.62 -10.62 -10.50
N GLN A 23 3.27 -11.76 -10.21
CA GLN A 23 4.62 -11.81 -9.67
C GLN A 23 5.66 -11.51 -10.76
N VAL A 24 6.63 -10.66 -10.43
CA VAL A 24 7.77 -10.34 -11.28
C VAL A 24 8.93 -11.28 -10.95
N TYR A 25 9.46 -11.93 -11.98
CA TYR A 25 10.61 -12.83 -11.92
C TYR A 25 11.84 -12.18 -12.55
N THR A 26 13.00 -12.55 -12.04
CA THR A 26 14.30 -12.08 -12.52
C THR A 26 15.33 -13.21 -12.45
N THR A 27 16.37 -13.11 -13.26
CA THR A 27 17.48 -14.05 -13.37
C THR A 27 18.78 -13.28 -13.50
N PHE A 28 19.90 -13.94 -13.21
CA PHE A 28 21.20 -13.27 -13.13
C PHE A 28 22.26 -14.03 -13.94
N GLY A 29 23.32 -13.33 -14.34
CA GLY A 29 24.52 -13.92 -14.92
C GLY A 29 24.27 -14.71 -16.22
N GLY A 30 24.88 -15.90 -16.32
CA GLY A 30 24.81 -16.75 -17.50
C GLY A 30 23.42 -17.33 -17.80
N ASP A 31 22.59 -17.51 -16.77
CA ASP A 31 21.22 -17.99 -16.95
C ASP A 31 20.34 -16.94 -17.66
N ALA A 32 20.50 -15.66 -17.31
CA ALA A 32 19.83 -14.57 -18.00
C ALA A 32 20.20 -14.52 -19.49
N HIS A 33 21.49 -14.73 -19.82
CA HIS A 33 21.96 -14.77 -21.22
C HIS A 33 21.38 -15.96 -22.02
N ARG A 34 21.09 -17.08 -21.35
CA ARG A 34 20.46 -18.26 -21.96
C ARG A 34 18.94 -18.23 -21.94
N GLY A 35 18.34 -17.18 -21.35
CA GLY A 35 16.90 -17.11 -21.14
C GLY A 35 16.37 -18.14 -20.14
N ASN A 36 17.20 -18.65 -19.24
CA ASN A 36 16.81 -19.63 -18.25
C ASN A 36 16.21 -18.95 -17.01
N TYR A 37 14.88 -19.06 -16.85
CA TYR A 37 14.11 -18.52 -15.72
C TYR A 37 13.69 -19.56 -14.69
N GLY A 38 14.25 -20.77 -14.75
CA GLY A 38 13.79 -21.87 -13.91
C GLY A 38 12.36 -22.33 -14.25
N VAL A 39 11.91 -22.02 -15.47
CA VAL A 39 10.65 -22.51 -16.04
C VAL A 39 10.91 -23.65 -17.03
N LYS A 40 9.82 -24.25 -17.54
CA LYS A 40 9.89 -25.46 -18.37
C LYS A 40 10.79 -25.33 -19.60
N ARG A 41 10.86 -24.14 -20.23
CA ARG A 41 11.63 -23.88 -21.45
C ARG A 41 12.36 -22.54 -21.35
N PRO A 42 13.54 -22.38 -21.99
CA PRO A 42 14.22 -21.09 -22.04
C PRO A 42 13.41 -20.08 -22.86
N LEU A 43 13.46 -18.82 -22.45
CA LEU A 43 12.76 -17.71 -23.08
C LEU A 43 13.68 -16.96 -24.04
N ALA A 44 13.16 -16.59 -25.21
CA ALA A 44 13.90 -15.78 -26.17
C ALA A 44 13.92 -14.30 -25.76
N LEU A 45 14.85 -13.94 -24.86
CA LEU A 45 15.04 -12.57 -24.39
C LEU A 45 16.30 -11.95 -25.01
N ARG A 46 16.18 -10.73 -25.54
CA ARG A 46 17.30 -9.97 -26.12
C ARG A 46 17.90 -8.93 -25.15
N THR A 47 17.26 -8.68 -24.01
CA THR A 47 17.70 -7.69 -23.03
C THR A 47 18.57 -8.31 -21.94
N ARG A 48 19.48 -7.52 -21.37
CA ARG A 48 20.27 -7.92 -20.20
C ARG A 48 19.43 -7.73 -18.94
N GLU A 49 19.45 -8.73 -18.06
CA GLU A 49 18.67 -8.77 -16.80
C GLU A 49 17.17 -8.41 -16.94
N PRO A 50 16.41 -9.14 -17.78
CA PRO A 50 15.00 -8.86 -17.96
C PRO A 50 14.17 -9.19 -16.72
N PHE A 51 13.29 -8.27 -16.34
CA PHE A 51 12.16 -8.52 -15.45
C PHE A 51 10.98 -9.01 -16.28
N ILE A 52 10.37 -10.14 -15.89
CA ILE A 52 9.24 -10.72 -16.61
C ILE A 52 8.11 -11.10 -15.65
N THR A 53 6.88 -11.09 -16.15
CA THR A 53 5.74 -11.78 -15.52
C THR A 53 5.38 -12.99 -16.37
N ILE A 54 4.92 -14.06 -15.72
CA ILE A 54 4.59 -15.33 -16.38
C ILE A 54 3.12 -15.61 -16.15
N ALA A 55 2.35 -15.71 -17.23
CA ALA A 55 0.91 -15.95 -17.19
C ALA A 55 0.59 -17.46 -17.21
N SER A 56 1.33 -18.21 -18.03
CA SER A 56 1.24 -19.68 -18.06
C SER A 56 2.61 -20.29 -18.36
N VAL A 57 2.98 -21.32 -17.60
CA VAL A 57 4.26 -22.02 -17.79
C VAL A 57 4.25 -22.84 -19.09
N ASP A 58 3.11 -23.39 -19.45
CA ASP A 58 2.89 -24.19 -20.66
C ASP A 58 1.48 -23.94 -21.18
N SER A 59 1.37 -23.21 -22.28
CA SER A 59 0.10 -22.96 -22.97
C SER A 59 -0.30 -24.15 -23.84
N LEU A 60 -1.50 -24.08 -24.44
CA LEU A 60 -1.95 -25.06 -25.43
C LEU A 60 -0.99 -25.15 -26.63
N GLN A 61 -0.31 -24.05 -26.95
CA GLN A 61 0.70 -23.97 -28.02
C GLN A 61 2.07 -24.48 -27.57
N GLN A 62 2.18 -25.08 -26.38
CA GLN A 62 3.42 -25.59 -25.80
C GLN A 62 4.50 -24.51 -25.62
N GLN A 63 4.07 -23.27 -25.41
CA GLN A 63 4.95 -22.13 -25.16
C GLN A 63 4.71 -21.59 -23.75
N THR A 64 5.73 -20.96 -23.18
CA THR A 64 5.57 -20.21 -21.93
C THR A 64 5.03 -18.83 -22.28
N GLU A 65 3.87 -18.46 -21.75
CA GLU A 65 3.30 -17.13 -21.93
C GLU A 65 3.90 -16.19 -20.90
N TRP A 66 4.63 -15.19 -21.37
CA TRP A 66 5.29 -14.21 -20.52
C TRP A 66 5.17 -12.81 -21.13
N SER A 67 5.36 -11.80 -20.29
CA SER A 67 5.40 -10.39 -20.69
C SER A 67 6.51 -9.64 -19.96
N HIS A 68 6.98 -8.56 -20.55
CA HIS A 68 7.98 -7.68 -19.93
C HIS A 68 7.40 -6.98 -18.70
N ALA A 69 8.17 -6.94 -17.62
CA ALA A 69 7.82 -6.32 -16.35
C ALA A 69 8.87 -5.29 -15.89
N GLU A 70 9.67 -4.77 -16.82
CA GLU A 70 10.73 -3.81 -16.51
C GLU A 70 10.18 -2.49 -15.97
N ARG A 71 9.03 -2.07 -16.47
CA ARG A 71 8.36 -0.85 -16.00
C ARG A 71 8.02 -0.97 -14.53
N GLU A 72 7.50 -2.14 -14.13
CA GLU A 72 7.13 -2.48 -12.76
C GLU A 72 8.34 -2.44 -11.83
N ALA A 73 9.38 -3.19 -12.20
CA ALA A 73 10.60 -3.28 -11.41
C ALA A 73 11.31 -1.91 -11.28
N ARG A 74 11.43 -1.16 -12.38
CA ARG A 74 12.05 0.18 -12.35
C ARG A 74 11.21 1.17 -11.55
N TRP A 75 9.89 1.10 -11.64
CA TRP A 75 9.02 1.97 -10.87
C TRP A 75 9.19 1.73 -9.36
N ILE A 76 9.17 0.47 -8.90
CA ILE A 76 9.38 0.14 -7.48
C ILE A 76 10.76 0.62 -7.01
N ARG A 77 11.81 0.43 -7.82
CA ARG A 77 13.15 0.95 -7.52
C ARG A 77 13.15 2.48 -7.33
N LYS A 78 12.48 3.22 -8.20
CA LYS A 78 12.37 4.68 -8.08
C LYS A 78 11.57 5.11 -6.85
N VAL A 79 10.51 4.38 -6.49
CA VAL A 79 9.79 4.62 -5.21
C VAL A 79 10.73 4.41 -4.02
N ALA A 80 11.51 3.33 -4.03
CA ALA A 80 12.46 3.03 -2.95
C ALA A 80 13.59 4.08 -2.87
N GLU A 81 14.07 4.59 -4.00
CA GLU A 81 15.05 5.69 -4.06
C GLU A 81 14.50 6.98 -3.44
N VAL A 82 13.23 7.29 -3.71
CA VAL A 82 12.53 8.46 -3.15
C VAL A 82 12.28 8.27 -1.65
N SER A 83 11.98 7.05 -1.20
CA SER A 83 11.79 6.64 0.20
C SER A 83 10.80 7.50 1.00
N SER A 84 9.80 8.08 0.32
CA SER A 84 8.69 8.73 1.01
C SER A 84 7.78 7.64 1.58
N SER A 85 7.30 7.81 2.81
CA SER A 85 6.23 6.98 3.35
C SER A 85 4.90 7.41 2.68
N PRO A 86 4.24 6.53 1.89
CA PRO A 86 2.99 6.86 1.24
C PRO A 86 1.88 6.88 2.28
N GLU A 87 1.08 7.93 2.24
CA GLU A 87 -0.16 8.07 2.98
C GLU A 87 -1.33 7.59 2.11
N VAL A 88 -2.43 7.19 2.72
CA VAL A 88 -3.64 6.82 1.98
C VAL A 88 -4.43 8.09 1.69
N ALA A 89 -4.81 8.32 0.44
CA ALA A 89 -5.64 9.47 0.11
C ALA A 89 -7.03 9.33 0.75
N ASP A 90 -7.50 10.35 1.45
CA ASP A 90 -8.83 10.38 2.07
C ASP A 90 -9.93 10.14 1.01
N GLY A 91 -10.87 9.24 1.31
CA GLY A 91 -12.00 8.91 0.43
C GLY A 91 -11.64 8.10 -0.83
N SER A 92 -10.38 7.69 -0.98
CA SER A 92 -9.92 6.84 -2.10
C SER A 92 -10.48 5.41 -2.05
N ASP A 93 -10.26 4.64 -3.11
CA ASP A 93 -10.68 3.23 -3.13
C ASP A 93 -9.89 2.39 -2.13
N LEU A 94 -8.60 2.71 -1.93
CA LEU A 94 -7.78 2.10 -0.88
C LEU A 94 -8.33 2.42 0.50
N TRP A 95 -8.70 3.68 0.73
CA TRP A 95 -9.34 4.11 1.97
C TRP A 95 -10.59 3.31 2.28
N LYS A 96 -11.48 3.16 1.29
CA LYS A 96 -12.70 2.37 1.44
C LYS A 96 -12.40 0.91 1.74
N LYS A 97 -11.34 0.33 1.15
CA LYS A 97 -10.94 -1.07 1.39
C LYS A 97 -10.31 -1.30 2.75
N LEU A 98 -9.54 -0.34 3.25
CA LEU A 98 -8.96 -0.36 4.60
C LEU A 98 -10.01 -0.03 5.66
N GLY A 99 -11.04 0.72 5.28
CA GLY A 99 -12.13 1.14 6.16
C GLY A 99 -11.59 1.94 7.35
N PRO A 100 -12.02 1.66 8.58
CA PRO A 100 -11.58 2.40 9.76
C PRO A 100 -10.07 2.25 10.03
N ASN A 101 -9.46 1.16 9.56
CA ASN A 101 -8.02 0.92 9.70
C ASN A 101 -7.19 1.76 8.72
N ALA A 102 -7.81 2.52 7.81
CA ALA A 102 -7.09 3.38 6.87
C ALA A 102 -6.30 4.51 7.55
N LYS A 103 -6.80 5.01 8.70
CA LYS A 103 -6.10 5.97 9.57
C LYS A 103 -5.25 5.30 10.63
N SER A 104 -5.43 4.01 10.86
CA SER A 104 -4.63 3.29 11.84
C SER A 104 -3.22 3.28 11.31
N GLN A 105 -2.35 4.05 11.99
CA GLN A 105 -0.94 4.02 11.71
C GLN A 105 -0.51 2.58 11.94
N TRP A 106 -0.03 1.92 10.89
CA TRP A 106 0.61 0.62 11.02
C TRP A 106 1.74 0.79 12.03
N LYS A 107 1.47 0.36 13.26
CA LYS A 107 2.46 0.26 14.31
C LYS A 107 3.28 -0.97 13.93
N VAL A 108 4.33 -0.77 13.13
CA VAL A 108 5.39 -1.78 13.09
C VAL A 108 5.84 -1.89 14.54
N ASN A 109 5.66 -3.07 15.12
CA ASN A 109 6.41 -3.46 16.30
C ASN A 109 7.87 -3.53 15.86
N SER A 110 8.51 -2.36 15.75
CA SER A 110 9.94 -2.32 15.70
C SER A 110 10.35 -2.80 17.08
N ASP A 111 11.06 -3.93 17.15
CA ASP A 111 11.67 -4.42 18.39
C ASP A 111 12.63 -3.37 19.02
N PHE A 112 12.89 -2.27 18.31
CA PHE A 112 13.68 -1.11 18.74
C PHE A 112 12.85 0.12 19.14
N ALA A 113 11.51 0.09 19.02
CA ALA A 113 10.65 1.18 19.51
C ALA A 113 10.53 1.10 21.04
N LEU A 114 11.50 1.69 21.72
CA LEU A 114 11.51 1.83 23.18
C LEU A 114 10.36 2.77 23.64
N GLY A 115 9.23 2.19 24.03
CA GLY A 115 8.46 2.63 25.20
C GLY A 115 7.93 4.06 25.27
N THR A 116 7.60 4.74 24.17
CA THR A 116 7.02 6.10 24.23
C THR A 116 5.50 6.15 24.36
N ALA A 117 4.80 5.02 24.40
CA ALA A 117 3.35 4.97 24.59
C ALA A 117 2.99 4.17 25.85
N ASP A 118 2.21 4.78 26.74
CA ASP A 118 1.70 4.11 27.94
C ASP A 118 0.89 2.88 27.53
N PRO A 119 1.26 1.66 27.98
CA PRO A 119 0.61 0.42 27.56
C PRO A 119 -0.89 0.40 27.89
N ALA A 120 -1.32 1.13 28.92
CA ALA A 120 -2.73 1.24 29.31
C ALA A 120 -3.59 1.98 28.25
N SER A 121 -3.05 3.04 27.63
CA SER A 121 -3.75 3.78 26.57
C SER A 121 -3.78 3.02 25.24
N GLU A 122 -2.83 2.09 25.06
CA GLU A 122 -2.74 1.26 23.88
C GLU A 122 -3.69 0.06 23.93
N VAL A 123 -3.93 -0.52 25.10
CA VAL A 123 -4.90 -1.62 25.26
C VAL A 123 -6.33 -1.15 24.98
N GLU A 124 -6.70 0.08 25.36
CA GLU A 124 -8.04 0.62 25.07
C GLU A 124 -8.26 0.98 23.59
N LYS A 125 -7.23 1.47 22.89
CA LYS A 125 -7.32 1.74 21.45
C LYS A 125 -7.20 0.46 20.61
N ALA A 126 -6.29 -0.44 20.99
CA ALA A 126 -6.15 -1.75 20.34
C ALA A 126 -7.39 -2.61 20.52
N SER A 127 -8.09 -2.53 21.66
CA SER A 127 -9.37 -3.21 21.84
C SER A 127 -10.49 -2.62 20.97
N GLN A 128 -10.55 -1.30 20.78
CA GLN A 128 -11.48 -0.67 19.82
C GLN A 128 -11.17 -1.02 18.36
N ASP A 129 -9.89 -1.07 17.99
CA ASP A 129 -9.44 -1.47 16.65
C ASP A 129 -9.62 -3.00 16.42
N HIS A 130 -9.43 -3.84 17.44
CA HIS A 130 -9.70 -5.28 17.39
C HIS A 130 -11.19 -5.61 17.30
N ILE A 131 -12.08 -4.77 17.85
CA ILE A 131 -13.53 -4.92 17.64
C ILE A 131 -13.88 -4.82 16.15
N GLN A 132 -13.05 -4.17 15.32
CA GLN A 132 -13.29 -4.00 13.89
C GLN A 132 -12.47 -4.95 13.01
N ALA A 133 -11.34 -5.48 13.50
CA ALA A 133 -10.44 -6.36 12.75
C ALA A 133 -11.10 -7.66 12.25
N GLY A 134 -12.10 -8.19 12.95
CA GLY A 134 -12.80 -9.41 12.55
C GLY A 134 -14.02 -9.20 11.65
N ILE A 135 -14.51 -7.96 11.48
CA ILE A 135 -15.74 -7.71 10.72
C ILE A 135 -15.38 -7.48 9.25
N PRO A 136 -15.96 -8.24 8.29
CA PRO A 136 -15.72 -8.01 6.88
C PRO A 136 -16.07 -6.58 6.49
N ASN A 137 -15.18 -5.92 5.75
CA ASN A 137 -15.42 -4.57 5.29
C ASN A 137 -16.58 -4.54 4.28
N ILE A 138 -17.70 -3.91 4.67
CA ILE A 138 -18.93 -3.85 3.89
C ILE A 138 -18.75 -3.05 2.60
N ASP A 139 -18.00 -1.96 2.65
CA ASP A 139 -17.80 -1.07 1.51
C ASP A 139 -16.91 -1.69 0.42
N ALA A 140 -16.11 -2.70 0.79
CA ALA A 140 -15.24 -3.42 -0.13
C ALA A 140 -15.92 -4.60 -0.83
N MET A 141 -17.11 -5.02 -0.38
CA MET A 141 -17.78 -6.21 -0.92
C MET A 141 -18.49 -5.93 -2.24
N SER A 142 -18.40 -6.90 -3.16
CA SER A 142 -19.29 -6.90 -4.34
C SER A 142 -20.75 -7.15 -3.93
N PRO A 143 -21.75 -6.72 -4.73
CA PRO A 143 -23.17 -6.91 -4.39
C PRO A 143 -23.55 -8.37 -4.09
N LYS A 144 -22.95 -9.33 -4.81
CA LYS A 144 -23.15 -10.77 -4.58
C LYS A 144 -22.54 -11.25 -3.26
N GLN A 145 -21.35 -10.76 -2.90
CA GLN A 145 -20.73 -11.07 -1.61
C GLN A 145 -21.54 -10.47 -0.47
N PHE A 146 -22.01 -9.24 -0.64
CA PHE A 146 -22.86 -8.57 0.33
C PHE A 146 -24.16 -9.34 0.59
N GLN A 147 -24.83 -9.83 -0.47
CA GLN A 147 -26.04 -10.64 -0.29
C GLN A 147 -25.77 -11.94 0.49
N ARG A 148 -24.69 -12.66 0.17
CA ARG A 148 -24.27 -13.87 0.92
C ARG A 148 -23.94 -13.54 2.38
N TYR A 149 -23.33 -12.39 2.61
CA TYR A 149 -23.05 -11.90 3.94
C TYR A 149 -24.35 -11.57 4.71
N LEU A 150 -25.36 -10.98 4.07
CA LEU A 150 -26.67 -10.78 4.70
C LEU A 150 -27.36 -12.10 5.04
N GLU A 151 -27.26 -13.11 4.18
CA GLU A 151 -27.79 -14.46 4.46
C GLU A 151 -27.10 -15.09 5.67
N SER A 152 -25.77 -14.99 5.76
CA SER A 152 -25.04 -15.49 6.94
C SER A 152 -25.38 -14.73 8.21
N LEU A 153 -25.53 -13.40 8.15
CA LEU A 153 -25.98 -12.59 9.29
C LEU A 153 -27.40 -12.95 9.75
N ARG A 154 -28.31 -13.24 8.82
CA ARG A 154 -29.67 -13.68 9.17
C ARG A 154 -29.65 -15.02 9.89
N ALA A 155 -28.76 -15.93 9.51
CA ALA A 155 -28.59 -17.21 10.20
C ALA A 155 -28.05 -17.05 11.63
N LEU A 156 -27.32 -15.97 11.93
CA LEU A 156 -26.78 -15.67 13.26
C LEU A 156 -27.78 -15.02 14.23
N ARG A 157 -28.99 -14.66 13.77
CA ARG A 157 -30.04 -14.05 14.61
C ARG A 157 -30.31 -14.80 15.93
N PRO A 158 -30.53 -16.13 15.98
CA PRO A 158 -30.80 -16.82 17.24
C PRO A 158 -29.61 -16.75 18.22
N ALA A 159 -28.37 -16.76 17.71
CA ALA A 159 -27.19 -16.58 18.55
C ALA A 159 -27.10 -15.14 19.09
N PHE A 160 -27.43 -14.15 18.26
CA PHE A 160 -27.49 -12.76 18.68
C PHE A 160 -28.56 -12.52 19.76
N HIS A 161 -29.73 -13.13 19.64
CA HIS A 161 -30.77 -13.07 20.67
C HIS A 161 -30.26 -13.53 22.04
N LYS A 162 -29.61 -14.70 22.08
CA LYS A 162 -29.00 -15.24 23.30
C LYS A 162 -27.91 -14.31 23.86
N PHE A 163 -27.12 -13.70 22.97
CA PHE A 163 -26.10 -12.74 23.37
C PHE A 163 -26.71 -11.49 24.01
N VAL A 164 -27.78 -10.92 23.42
CA VAL A 164 -28.48 -9.76 23.98
C VAL A 164 -29.13 -10.09 25.31
N GLU A 165 -29.72 -11.28 25.46
CA GLU A 165 -30.27 -11.76 26.75
C GLU A 165 -29.19 -11.87 27.83
N ALA A 166 -28.01 -12.41 27.48
CA ALA A 166 -26.87 -12.49 28.40
C ALA A 166 -26.33 -11.10 28.79
N GLU A 167 -26.22 -10.18 27.83
CA GLU A 167 -25.78 -8.79 28.09
C GLU A 167 -26.80 -8.01 28.92
N ARG A 168 -28.11 -8.27 28.76
CA ARG A 168 -29.16 -7.74 29.64
C ARG A 168 -29.01 -8.22 31.08
N ALA A 169 -28.70 -9.51 31.27
CA ALA A 169 -28.48 -10.07 32.60
C ALA A 169 -27.22 -9.47 33.27
N ARG A 170 -26.21 -9.12 32.48
CA ARG A 170 -24.97 -8.48 32.97
C ARG A 170 -25.11 -7.00 33.26
N THR A 171 -25.88 -6.29 32.44
CA THR A 171 -25.91 -4.82 32.45
C THR A 171 -27.35 -4.33 32.60
N SER A 172 -27.69 -3.80 33.78
CA SER A 172 -29.00 -3.20 34.08
C SER A 172 -29.35 -1.96 33.24
N LYS A 173 -28.43 -1.50 32.39
CA LYS A 173 -28.60 -0.36 31.46
C LYS A 173 -29.29 -0.71 30.14
N VAL A 174 -29.45 -1.99 29.80
CA VAL A 174 -30.15 -2.39 28.58
C VAL A 174 -31.65 -2.41 28.87
N GLN A 175 -32.28 -1.23 28.89
CA GLN A 175 -33.73 -1.11 28.95
C GLN A 175 -34.36 -1.87 27.78
N SER A 176 -35.49 -2.51 28.06
CA SER A 176 -36.22 -3.52 27.28
C SER A 176 -36.74 -3.04 25.93
N SER A 177 -35.87 -2.54 25.07
CA SER A 177 -36.25 -2.16 23.72
C SER A 177 -36.46 -3.41 22.87
N ASN A 178 -37.62 -3.46 22.23
CA ASN A 178 -37.95 -4.46 21.22
C ASN A 178 -36.87 -4.41 20.11
N LEU A 179 -36.59 -5.51 19.39
CA LEU A 179 -35.54 -5.52 18.34
C LEU A 179 -35.72 -4.38 17.31
N LEU A 180 -36.98 -4.03 17.03
CA LEU A 180 -37.35 -2.91 16.18
C LEU A 180 -36.89 -1.56 16.75
N GLU A 181 -36.95 -1.38 18.05
CA GLU A 181 -36.52 -0.16 18.73
C GLU A 181 -34.99 -0.08 18.81
N GLN A 182 -34.30 -1.21 18.98
CA GLN A 182 -32.84 -1.29 18.80
C GLN A 182 -32.40 -0.99 17.36
N SER A 183 -33.24 -1.30 16.36
CA SER A 183 -32.98 -0.92 14.97
C SER A 183 -33.14 0.59 14.72
N ARG A 184 -33.96 1.27 15.54
CA ARG A 184 -34.15 2.73 15.48
C ARG A 184 -33.03 3.48 16.20
N TYR A 185 -32.51 2.91 17.29
CA TYR A 185 -31.39 3.44 18.06
C TYR A 185 -30.24 2.43 18.04
N PRO A 186 -29.35 2.49 17.03
CA PRO A 186 -28.28 1.53 16.88
C PRO A 186 -27.34 1.62 18.09
N THR A 187 -27.39 0.61 18.95
CA THR A 187 -26.44 0.42 20.05
C THR A 187 -25.20 -0.31 19.56
N GLU A 188 -24.03 -0.10 20.17
CA GLU A 188 -22.77 -0.76 19.80
C GLU A 188 -22.76 -2.28 20.08
N ILE A 189 -23.81 -2.83 20.70
CA ILE A 189 -23.94 -4.24 21.09
C ILE A 189 -23.80 -5.18 19.88
N HIS A 190 -24.34 -4.81 18.72
CA HIS A 190 -24.22 -5.62 17.51
C HIS A 190 -22.78 -5.69 17.01
N LYS A 191 -21.99 -4.61 17.11
CA LYS A 191 -20.58 -4.62 16.71
C LYS A 191 -19.76 -5.51 17.64
N ILE A 192 -20.01 -5.44 18.95
CA ILE A 192 -19.37 -6.31 19.93
C ILE A 192 -19.68 -7.78 19.63
N PHE A 193 -20.95 -8.14 19.39
CA PHE A 193 -21.32 -9.50 19.02
C PHE A 193 -20.59 -9.99 17.75
N LEU A 194 -20.61 -9.18 16.69
CA LEU A 194 -19.96 -9.54 15.43
C LEU A 194 -18.45 -9.70 15.60
N SER A 195 -17.81 -8.83 16.37
CA SER A 195 -16.38 -8.91 16.66
C SER A 195 -16.02 -10.19 17.41
N ASN A 196 -16.77 -10.53 18.47
CA ASN A 196 -16.56 -11.74 19.26
C ASN A 196 -16.78 -12.99 18.43
N HIS A 197 -17.85 -13.02 17.62
CA HIS A 197 -18.15 -14.15 16.74
C HIS A 197 -17.08 -14.33 15.67
N SER A 198 -16.58 -13.24 15.08
CA SER A 198 -15.46 -13.31 14.14
C SER A 198 -14.17 -13.78 14.80
N ALA A 199 -13.84 -13.26 16.00
CA ALA A 199 -12.67 -13.69 16.76
C ALA A 199 -12.74 -15.18 17.12
N GLN A 200 -13.91 -15.69 17.51
CA GLN A 200 -14.12 -17.14 17.72
C GLN A 200 -13.82 -17.93 16.45
N ARG A 201 -14.41 -17.52 15.31
CA ARG A 201 -14.19 -18.21 14.03
C ARG A 201 -12.75 -18.20 13.54
N VAL A 202 -11.97 -17.18 13.88
CA VAL A 202 -10.55 -17.11 13.53
C VAL A 202 -9.71 -17.96 14.48
N ASN A 203 -10.04 -17.93 15.78
CA ASN A 203 -9.32 -18.66 16.82
C ASN A 203 -9.70 -20.15 16.93
N ASP A 204 -10.76 -20.59 16.26
CA ASP A 204 -11.13 -22.00 16.22
C ASP A 204 -9.96 -22.84 15.64
N PRO A 205 -9.53 -23.92 16.32
CA PRO A 205 -8.35 -24.69 15.93
C PRO A 205 -8.48 -25.37 14.55
N ASP A 206 -9.73 -25.65 14.14
CA ASP A 206 -10.06 -26.22 12.83
C ASP A 206 -10.29 -25.14 11.75
N SER A 207 -10.19 -23.86 12.12
CA SER A 207 -10.40 -22.76 11.20
C SER A 207 -9.30 -22.69 10.16
N LYS A 208 -9.71 -22.42 8.92
CA LYS A 208 -8.82 -22.08 7.80
C LYS A 208 -8.98 -20.62 7.39
N ILE A 209 -9.67 -19.84 8.20
CA ILE A 209 -9.95 -18.44 7.92
C ILE A 209 -8.74 -17.64 8.38
N LEU A 210 -8.17 -16.86 7.46
CA LEU A 210 -7.13 -15.89 7.77
C LEU A 210 -7.76 -14.51 7.77
N GLU A 211 -7.46 -13.72 8.80
CA GLU A 211 -7.78 -12.30 8.79
C GLU A 211 -7.02 -11.62 7.66
N GLN A 212 -7.77 -10.88 6.83
CA GLN A 212 -7.19 -10.12 5.74
C GLN A 212 -6.95 -8.71 6.22
N ASP A 213 -5.73 -8.44 6.68
CA ASP A 213 -5.32 -7.06 6.92
C ASP A 213 -4.61 -6.52 5.69
N ALA A 214 -5.24 -5.54 5.04
CA ALA A 214 -4.66 -4.91 3.86
C ALA A 214 -3.58 -3.93 4.32
N HIS A 215 -2.41 -4.00 3.69
CA HIS A 215 -1.32 -3.07 4.01
C HIS A 215 -1.75 -1.63 3.71
N PRO A 216 -1.59 -0.66 4.63
CA PRO A 216 -2.16 0.68 4.47
C PRO A 216 -1.64 1.37 3.22
N ASN A 217 -0.35 1.27 2.93
CA ASN A 217 0.23 1.86 1.72
C ASN A 217 0.32 0.89 0.52
N GLY A 218 -0.38 -0.25 0.57
CA GLY A 218 -0.34 -1.27 -0.48
C GLY A 218 1.02 -1.98 -0.63
N ALA A 219 1.79 -2.08 0.45
CA ALA A 219 3.13 -2.67 0.50
C ALA A 219 4.16 -1.98 -0.43
N LEU A 220 3.97 -0.70 -0.74
CA LEU A 220 4.92 0.06 -1.56
C LEU A 220 6.23 0.34 -0.83
N THR A 221 6.16 0.51 0.49
CA THR A 221 7.33 0.66 1.34
C THR A 221 7.04 0.20 2.75
N TYR A 222 8.08 -0.34 3.39
CA TYR A 222 8.08 -0.73 4.79
C TYR A 222 8.89 0.25 5.65
N THR A 223 9.44 1.31 5.05
CA THR A 223 10.21 2.33 5.78
C THR A 223 9.29 3.41 6.32
N HIS A 224 9.40 3.68 7.62
CA HIS A 224 8.73 4.77 8.30
C HIS A 224 9.76 5.89 8.52
N LEU A 225 9.91 6.77 7.51
CA LEU A 225 10.74 7.94 7.65
C LEU A 225 9.85 9.11 8.04
N THR A 226 10.17 9.74 9.17
CA THR A 226 9.54 11.01 9.51
C THR A 226 9.90 12.06 8.45
N LYS A 227 9.06 13.10 8.29
CA LYS A 227 9.33 14.20 7.34
C LYS A 227 10.69 14.86 7.60
N LEU A 228 11.13 14.89 8.86
CA LEU A 228 12.41 15.44 9.28
C LEU A 228 13.58 14.50 8.91
N GLU A 229 13.47 13.20 9.18
CA GLU A 229 14.50 12.22 8.78
C GLU A 229 14.65 12.14 7.26
N HIS A 230 13.52 12.07 6.54
CA HIS A 230 13.52 12.10 5.07
C HIS A 230 14.29 13.31 4.55
N TYR A 231 14.06 14.47 5.17
CA TYR A 231 14.73 15.70 4.79
C TYR A 231 16.23 15.71 5.10
N PHE A 232 16.69 15.17 6.23
CA PHE A 232 18.12 15.14 6.53
C PHE A 232 18.88 14.03 5.80
N TRP A 233 18.26 12.87 5.60
CA TRP A 233 18.95 11.69 5.06
C TRP A 233 18.87 11.59 3.54
N ARG A 234 17.86 12.18 2.90
CA ARG A 234 17.70 12.09 1.45
C ARG A 234 18.17 13.34 0.74
N GLN A 235 18.99 13.11 -0.27
CA GLN A 235 19.44 14.15 -1.16
C GLN A 235 18.31 14.52 -2.14
N PRO A 236 18.19 15.81 -2.50
CA PRO A 236 17.20 16.23 -3.47
C PRO A 236 17.58 15.66 -4.85
N LEU A 237 16.61 15.04 -5.54
CA LEU A 237 16.85 14.41 -6.84
C LEU A 237 16.53 15.39 -7.97
N PRO A 238 17.25 15.32 -9.10
CA PRO A 238 16.94 16.16 -10.24
C PRO A 238 15.56 15.81 -10.82
N GLY A 239 14.83 16.85 -11.22
CA GLY A 239 13.58 16.73 -11.95
C GLY A 239 13.37 17.93 -12.85
N ARG A 240 12.22 17.97 -13.51
CA ARG A 240 11.96 18.97 -14.55
C ARG A 240 10.51 19.43 -14.55
N VAL A 241 10.28 20.74 -14.55
CA VAL A 241 8.93 21.32 -14.65
C VAL A 241 8.45 21.28 -16.10
N VAL A 242 7.40 20.50 -16.36
CA VAL A 242 6.91 20.17 -17.71
C VAL A 242 5.79 21.10 -18.14
N GLY A 243 4.92 21.53 -17.22
CA GLY A 243 3.73 22.29 -17.60
C GLY A 243 3.07 23.03 -16.46
N LYS A 244 2.15 23.92 -16.84
CA LYS A 244 1.34 24.72 -15.93
C LYS A 244 -0.13 24.50 -16.27
N MET A 245 -0.83 23.77 -15.41
CA MET A 245 -2.30 23.74 -15.43
C MET A 245 -2.79 24.71 -14.35
N LYS A 246 -3.37 24.20 -13.27
CA LYS A 246 -3.69 24.96 -12.05
C LYS A 246 -2.55 24.95 -11.03
N THR A 247 -1.81 23.84 -11.01
CA THR A 247 -0.53 23.66 -10.30
C THR A 247 0.55 23.40 -11.34
N LEU A 248 1.81 23.62 -10.96
CA LEU A 248 2.92 23.25 -11.83
C LEU A 248 3.08 21.73 -11.78
N THR A 249 3.31 21.12 -12.94
CA THR A 249 3.56 19.68 -13.04
C THR A 249 5.06 19.47 -13.26
N ALA A 250 5.68 18.70 -12.38
CA ALA A 250 7.09 18.33 -12.50
C ALA A 250 7.24 16.84 -12.80
N SER A 251 8.06 16.49 -13.79
CA SER A 251 8.54 15.14 -14.01
C SER A 251 9.70 14.89 -13.02
N PHE A 252 9.48 13.97 -12.09
CA PHE A 252 10.41 13.69 -11.00
C PHE A 252 10.41 12.19 -10.70
N ALA A 253 11.58 11.55 -10.67
CA ALA A 253 11.72 10.11 -10.41
C ALA A 253 10.80 9.21 -11.26
N GLY A 254 10.49 9.59 -12.51
CA GLY A 254 9.56 8.86 -13.38
C GLY A 254 8.07 9.04 -13.04
N PHE A 255 7.74 9.97 -12.14
CA PHE A 255 6.38 10.38 -11.79
C PHE A 255 6.05 11.74 -12.40
N ASN A 256 4.77 11.93 -12.69
CA ASN A 256 4.20 13.26 -12.90
C ASN A 256 3.71 13.76 -11.54
N THR A 257 4.44 14.71 -10.99
CA THR A 257 4.26 15.20 -9.62
C THR A 257 3.65 16.58 -9.62
N ARG A 258 2.91 16.90 -8.55
CA ARG A 258 2.33 18.22 -8.34
C ARG A 258 3.34 19.08 -7.59
N LEU A 259 3.67 20.23 -8.17
CA LEU A 259 4.49 21.28 -7.59
C LEU A 259 3.56 22.46 -7.27
N PRO A 260 3.22 22.67 -5.99
CA PRO A 260 2.46 23.85 -5.58
C PRO A 260 3.19 25.14 -5.99
N PRO A 261 2.49 26.20 -6.44
CA PRO A 261 3.14 27.47 -6.80
C PRO A 261 3.96 28.09 -5.67
N SER A 262 3.55 27.87 -4.41
CA SER A 262 4.33 28.29 -3.25
C SER A 262 5.68 27.57 -3.19
N GLN A 263 5.77 26.32 -3.62
CA GLN A 263 6.98 25.50 -3.53
C GLN A 263 7.82 25.53 -4.80
N SER A 264 7.45 26.34 -5.80
CA SER A 264 8.11 26.33 -7.11
C SER A 264 9.22 27.35 -7.28
N GLU A 265 9.49 28.25 -6.31
CA GLU A 265 10.63 29.20 -6.36
C GLU A 265 10.74 30.01 -7.66
N GLY A 266 9.61 30.34 -8.29
CA GLY A 266 9.63 31.05 -9.58
C GLY A 266 10.13 30.21 -10.77
N LEU A 267 10.31 28.89 -10.60
CA LEU A 267 10.60 27.97 -11.69
C LEU A 267 9.52 28.07 -12.77
N GLN A 268 9.96 28.32 -13.99
CA GLN A 268 9.11 28.33 -15.16
C GLN A 268 9.05 26.93 -15.78
N PRO A 269 7.87 26.49 -16.25
CA PRO A 269 7.76 25.25 -17.00
C PRO A 269 8.55 25.35 -18.30
N ILE A 270 8.95 24.20 -18.85
CA ILE A 270 9.50 24.15 -20.20
C ILE A 270 8.47 24.69 -21.18
N ASP A 271 8.91 25.65 -21.98
CA ASP A 271 8.15 26.10 -23.14
C ASP A 271 8.47 25.18 -24.33
N TRP A 272 7.54 24.26 -24.59
CA TRP A 272 7.66 23.29 -25.67
C TRP A 272 7.73 23.95 -27.05
N ARG A 273 7.20 25.18 -27.22
CA ARG A 273 7.21 25.89 -28.50
C ARG A 273 8.60 26.43 -28.84
N SER A 274 9.24 27.13 -27.90
CA SER A 274 10.61 27.61 -28.09
C SER A 274 11.62 26.46 -28.24
N LEU A 275 11.36 25.30 -27.63
CA LEU A 275 12.22 24.12 -27.80
C LEU A 275 12.22 23.59 -29.24
N VAL A 276 11.06 23.59 -29.91
CA VAL A 276 10.93 23.15 -31.32
C VAL A 276 11.54 24.17 -32.27
N GLU A 277 11.40 25.46 -31.99
CA GLU A 277 11.85 26.53 -32.88
C GLU A 277 13.35 26.83 -32.78
N ARG A 278 13.91 26.83 -31.56
CA ARG A 278 15.28 27.31 -31.31
C ARG A 278 16.24 26.22 -30.83
N GLY A 279 15.74 25.04 -30.47
CA GLY A 279 16.57 23.90 -30.05
C GLY A 279 17.39 24.06 -28.76
N VAL A 280 17.32 25.20 -28.05
CA VAL A 280 18.43 25.61 -27.16
C VAL A 280 18.16 25.62 -25.65
N ASP A 281 16.92 25.56 -25.13
CA ASP A 281 16.75 25.64 -23.66
C ASP A 281 16.46 24.31 -22.97
N THR A 282 17.43 23.39 -22.99
CA THR A 282 17.37 22.16 -22.19
C THR A 282 17.52 22.43 -20.69
N GLY A 283 18.09 23.56 -20.29
CA GLY A 283 18.29 23.93 -18.88
C GLY A 283 17.04 24.47 -18.17
N LYS A 284 16.07 25.02 -18.91
CA LYS A 284 14.87 25.62 -18.31
C LYS A 284 14.01 24.57 -17.62
N GLY A 285 13.50 24.93 -16.45
CA GLY A 285 12.66 24.06 -15.64
C GLY A 285 13.38 22.89 -14.97
N ILE A 286 14.70 22.72 -15.14
CA ILE A 286 15.46 21.75 -14.35
C ILE A 286 15.66 22.31 -12.95
N SER A 287 15.29 21.55 -11.93
CA SER A 287 15.62 21.84 -10.53
C SER A 287 15.82 20.54 -9.77
N LYS A 288 16.32 20.63 -8.54
CA LYS A 288 16.35 19.50 -7.61
C LYS A 288 15.11 19.57 -6.74
N PHE A 289 14.42 18.45 -6.61
CA PHE A 289 13.17 18.34 -5.89
C PHE A 289 13.27 17.34 -4.75
N ARG A 290 12.44 17.55 -3.73
CA ARG A 290 12.21 16.61 -2.64
C ARG A 290 10.73 16.30 -2.57
N VAL A 291 10.40 15.04 -2.30
CA VAL A 291 9.01 14.65 -2.07
C VAL A 291 8.56 15.19 -0.73
N SER A 292 7.44 15.90 -0.75
CA SER A 292 6.80 16.45 0.46
C SER A 292 5.66 15.57 0.94
N LEU A 293 4.93 14.94 0.02
CA LEU A 293 3.85 14.01 0.30
C LEU A 293 3.69 13.02 -0.85
N MET A 294 3.45 11.76 -0.52
CA MET A 294 3.09 10.72 -1.49
C MET A 294 1.78 10.10 -1.02
N GLU A 295 0.77 10.11 -1.86
CA GLU A 295 -0.55 9.56 -1.58
C GLU A 295 -0.85 8.40 -2.52
N VAL A 296 -1.35 7.30 -1.97
CA VAL A 296 -1.86 6.17 -2.75
C VAL A 296 -3.37 6.23 -2.73
N SER A 297 -3.97 6.40 -3.91
CA SER A 297 -5.43 6.38 -4.06
C SER A 297 -5.92 4.98 -4.40
N THR A 298 -5.30 4.34 -5.40
CA THR A 298 -5.71 3.03 -5.89
C THR A 298 -4.48 2.15 -6.02
N PRO A 299 -4.32 1.08 -5.20
CA PRO A 299 -3.21 0.14 -5.35
C PRO A 299 -3.43 -0.76 -6.57
N PRO A 300 -2.34 -1.35 -7.13
CA PRO A 300 -2.48 -2.33 -8.19
C PRO A 300 -3.16 -3.60 -7.66
N ARG A 301 -4.00 -4.22 -8.48
CA ARG A 301 -4.62 -5.51 -8.17
C ARG A 301 -3.65 -6.65 -8.51
N VAL A 302 -2.77 -6.99 -7.58
CA VAL A 302 -1.75 -8.03 -7.80
C VAL A 302 -2.29 -9.47 -7.78
N VAL A 303 -3.50 -9.70 -7.23
CA VAL A 303 -4.14 -11.03 -7.20
C VAL A 303 -5.48 -11.01 -7.94
N GLY A 304 -5.64 -11.90 -8.92
CA GLY A 304 -6.89 -12.08 -9.66
C GLY A 304 -6.72 -12.90 -10.94
N HIS A 305 -7.81 -13.13 -11.66
CA HIS A 305 -7.76 -13.79 -12.98
C HIS A 305 -6.93 -13.01 -14.02
N LYS A 306 -6.88 -11.69 -13.86
CA LYS A 306 -6.02 -10.79 -14.63
C LYS A 306 -5.37 -9.88 -13.59
N PRO A 307 -4.16 -10.19 -13.12
CA PRO A 307 -3.45 -9.30 -12.22
C PRO A 307 -3.13 -8.02 -12.98
N ASP A 308 -3.42 -6.89 -12.36
CA ASP A 308 -3.12 -5.58 -12.90
C ASP A 308 -1.65 -5.25 -12.63
N GLY A 309 -0.97 -4.74 -13.65
CA GLY A 309 0.33 -4.10 -13.47
C GLY A 309 0.20 -2.70 -12.83
N ILE A 310 1.26 -1.91 -12.95
CA ILE A 310 1.29 -0.54 -12.42
C ILE A 310 0.37 0.42 -13.19
N SER A 311 -0.18 0.01 -14.33
CA SER A 311 -1.07 0.86 -15.15
C SER A 311 -2.32 1.33 -14.42
N ASN A 312 -2.87 0.50 -13.52
CA ASN A 312 -4.14 0.80 -12.84
C ASN A 312 -3.94 1.43 -11.46
N MET A 313 -2.69 1.71 -11.09
CA MET A 313 -2.37 2.29 -9.81
C MET A 313 -2.35 3.82 -9.90
N ASP A 314 -3.10 4.49 -9.03
CA ASP A 314 -3.09 5.95 -8.89
C ASP A 314 -2.29 6.35 -7.66
N VAL A 315 -1.10 6.91 -7.91
CA VAL A 315 -0.22 7.48 -6.90
C VAL A 315 -0.01 8.94 -7.21
N ARG A 316 -0.33 9.80 -6.25
CA ARG A 316 -0.11 11.24 -6.34
C ARG A 316 1.11 11.58 -5.52
N MET A 317 2.01 12.34 -6.11
CA MET A 317 3.22 12.77 -5.46
C MET A 317 3.31 14.28 -5.51
N HIS A 318 3.54 14.87 -4.36
CA HIS A 318 3.80 16.28 -4.18
C HIS A 318 5.29 16.48 -3.97
N VAL A 319 5.84 17.46 -4.67
CA VAL A 319 7.25 17.80 -4.59
C VAL A 319 7.42 19.26 -4.23
N SER A 320 8.54 19.53 -3.57
CA SER A 320 9.01 20.87 -3.23
C SER A 320 10.38 21.10 -3.84
N SER A 321 10.65 22.32 -4.32
CA SER A 321 11.98 22.69 -4.76
C SER A 321 12.94 22.78 -3.57
N HIS A 322 14.20 22.44 -3.80
CA HIS A 322 15.20 22.32 -2.75
C HIS A 322 15.53 23.65 -2.07
N GLY A 323 15.58 24.75 -2.83
CA GLY A 323 16.08 26.05 -2.35
C GLY A 323 15.25 26.62 -1.20
N ARG A 324 13.94 26.45 -1.23
CA ARG A 324 12.99 27.03 -0.27
C ARG A 324 13.07 26.36 1.08
N LEU A 325 13.20 25.03 1.11
CA LEU A 325 13.27 24.32 2.39
C LEU A 325 14.51 24.73 3.17
N ASP A 326 15.64 24.93 2.49
CA ASP A 326 16.87 25.38 3.13
C ASP A 326 16.81 26.85 3.54
N MET A 327 16.12 27.71 2.78
CA MET A 327 15.91 29.12 3.13
C MET A 327 14.98 29.35 4.35
N VAL A 328 14.10 28.41 4.66
CA VAL A 328 13.14 28.55 5.78
C VAL A 328 13.75 28.10 7.12
N ARG A 329 14.92 27.47 7.11
CA ARG A 329 15.55 27.01 8.36
C ARG A 329 16.15 28.16 9.14
N ALA A 330 15.90 28.17 10.44
CA ALA A 330 16.67 28.98 11.38
C ALA A 330 18.13 28.50 11.46
N ASN A 331 18.37 27.19 11.37
CA ASN A 331 19.69 26.58 11.42
C ASN A 331 19.98 25.73 10.16
N PRO A 332 21.00 26.07 9.35
CA PRO A 332 21.34 25.32 8.14
C PRO A 332 22.08 24.00 8.43
N HIS A 333 22.63 23.82 9.63
CA HIS A 333 23.44 22.66 10.00
C HIS A 333 22.58 21.42 10.30
N LEU A 334 23.22 20.25 10.33
CA LEU A 334 22.55 18.99 10.67
C LEU A 334 22.41 18.85 12.18
N PRO A 335 21.30 18.33 12.73
CA PRO A 335 20.99 18.31 14.17
C PRO A 335 22.02 17.58 15.06
N TRP A 336 22.92 16.79 14.46
CA TRP A 336 23.98 16.03 15.13
C TRP A 336 25.39 16.61 14.92
N THR A 337 25.52 17.73 14.22
CA THR A 337 26.82 18.41 14.03
C THR A 337 27.10 19.38 15.17
N ARG A 338 28.39 19.58 15.49
CA ARG A 338 28.81 20.56 16.50
C ARG A 338 28.29 21.97 16.18
N ASP A 339 28.32 22.34 14.90
CA ASP A 339 27.86 23.64 14.41
C ASP A 339 26.37 23.89 14.69
N TYR A 340 25.56 22.82 14.75
CA TYR A 340 24.15 22.92 15.07
C TYR A 340 23.91 23.29 16.53
N VAL A 341 24.74 22.79 17.44
CA VAL A 341 24.64 23.04 18.89
C VAL A 341 25.20 24.43 19.27
N SER A 342 26.08 24.99 18.44
CA SER A 342 26.70 26.29 18.70
C SER A 342 25.88 27.51 18.28
N GLN A 343 24.76 27.31 17.58
CA GLN A 343 23.77 28.36 17.28
C GLN A 343 22.70 28.38 18.36
#